data_AF-A0AAW0P1M2-F1
#
_entry.id   AF-A0AAW0P1M2-F1
#
_cell.length_a   1.000
_cell.length_b   1.000
_cell.length_c   1.000
_cell.angle_alpha   90.00
_cell.angle_beta   90.00
_cell.angle_gamma   90.00
#
_symmetry.space_group_name_H-M   'P 1'
#
loop_
_entity.id
_entity.type
_entity.pdbx_description
1 polymer ?
#
loop_
_entity_poly.entity_id
_entity_poly.type
_entity_poly.pdbx_seq_one_letter_code
_entity_poly.pdbx_strand_id
1 'polypeptide(L)'
;MGDLHSYGSGRSTQRAKLRAAKKILEDLKKLPLPMDVTPYWRKPRMQPTDPTERPYFFYGKNPVSALYEILVIRRQAPPKFKFVLLNRERRVEVTLKVKDLQCKATALSKKEAKANAAERMLWMMGFKKLMQMHNPSLDPSEVRLFQCHVYREQNLYRLKILHDFKASLKAAATTDQSASEDSLETPSSSHLQDVASVPQTIMSGGLDNTVSSGSVTQDCNVK
;
A
#
# COMPACT_ATOMS: atom_id res chain seq x y z
N MET A 1 -8.13 8.52 31.06
CA MET A 1 -7.78 8.74 29.64
C MET A 1 -7.95 10.22 29.43
N GLY A 2 -6.84 10.97 29.37
CA GLY A 2 -6.87 12.36 29.85
C GLY A 2 -7.39 12.39 31.30
N ASP A 3 -8.22 13.37 31.63
CA ASP A 3 -8.81 13.56 32.97
C ASP A 3 -10.05 12.69 33.25
N LEU A 4 -10.56 11.97 32.24
CA LEU A 4 -11.74 11.11 32.41
C LEU A 4 -11.35 9.75 33.00
N HIS A 5 -12.05 9.39 34.06
CA HIS A 5 -11.92 8.12 34.78
C HIS A 5 -13.30 7.45 34.86
N SER A 6 -13.37 6.13 34.69
CA SER A 6 -14.63 5.40 34.86
C SER A 6 -14.40 4.02 35.45
N TYR A 7 -15.45 3.52 36.10
CA TYR A 7 -15.47 2.18 36.68
C TYR A 7 -16.48 1.30 35.95
N GLY A 8 -16.06 0.07 35.66
CA GLY A 8 -16.88 -0.95 35.02
C GLY A 8 -16.91 -2.20 35.87
N SER A 9 -18.12 -2.67 36.18
CA SER A 9 -18.35 -3.95 36.86
C SER A 9 -18.79 -5.02 35.88
N GLY A 10 -18.39 -6.26 36.08
CA GLY A 10 -18.80 -7.39 35.26
C GLY A 10 -18.41 -8.72 35.88
N ARG A 11 -19.04 -9.80 35.39
CA ARG A 11 -18.80 -11.18 35.86
C ARG A 11 -17.35 -11.66 35.66
N SER A 12 -16.57 -10.98 34.82
CA SER A 12 -15.15 -11.23 34.61
C SER A 12 -14.40 -9.91 34.48
N THR A 13 -13.10 -9.93 34.75
CA THR A 13 -12.20 -8.76 34.62
C THR A 13 -12.21 -8.20 33.19
N GLN A 14 -12.30 -9.05 32.17
CA GLN A 14 -12.45 -8.63 30.77
C GLN A 14 -13.75 -7.84 30.53
N ARG A 15 -14.89 -8.32 31.06
CA ARG A 15 -16.18 -7.61 30.95
C ARG A 15 -16.19 -6.31 31.76
N ALA A 16 -15.55 -6.31 32.93
CA ALA A 16 -15.37 -5.12 33.75
C ALA A 16 -14.59 -4.04 32.99
N LYS A 17 -13.42 -4.38 32.43
CA LYS A 17 -12.59 -3.47 31.60
C LYS A 17 -13.33 -2.97 30.36
N LEU A 18 -14.03 -3.85 29.65
CA LEU A 18 -14.82 -3.46 28.46
C LEU A 18 -15.92 -2.46 28.83
N ARG A 19 -16.64 -2.69 29.93
CA ARG A 19 -17.71 -1.77 30.38
C ARG A 19 -17.15 -0.43 30.86
N ALA A 20 -16.01 -0.43 31.55
CA ALA A 20 -15.33 0.81 31.92
C ALA A 20 -14.92 1.61 30.66
N ALA A 21 -14.29 0.95 29.68
CA ALA A 21 -13.90 1.57 28.43
C ALA A 21 -15.10 2.11 27.63
N LYS A 22 -16.23 1.38 27.59
CA LYS A 22 -17.46 1.84 26.94
C LYS A 22 -18.02 3.12 27.56
N LYS A 23 -18.04 3.23 28.88
CA LYS A 23 -18.45 4.47 29.57
C LYS A 23 -17.57 5.66 29.19
N ILE A 24 -16.24 5.46 29.22
CA ILE A 24 -15.30 6.51 28.79
C ILE A 24 -15.56 6.91 27.33
N LEU A 25 -15.87 5.95 26.44
CA LEU A 25 -16.18 6.25 25.04
C LEU A 25 -17.46 7.10 24.87
N GLU A 26 -18.50 6.86 25.67
CA GLU A 26 -19.73 7.66 25.65
C GLU A 26 -19.47 9.10 26.09
N ASP A 27 -18.63 9.29 27.11
CA ASP A 27 -18.26 10.62 27.59
C ASP A 27 -17.33 11.34 26.61
N LEU A 28 -16.40 10.63 25.96
CA LEU A 28 -15.54 11.19 24.91
C LEU A 28 -16.34 11.69 23.71
N LYS A 29 -17.48 11.09 23.39
CA LYS A 29 -18.35 11.53 22.28
C LYS A 29 -19.08 12.84 22.57
N LYS A 30 -19.27 13.21 23.84
CA LYS A 30 -19.95 14.45 24.27
C LYS A 30 -19.02 15.66 24.26
N LEU A 31 -17.71 15.43 24.31
CA LEU A 31 -16.72 16.50 24.28
C LEU A 31 -16.76 17.22 22.92
N PRO A 32 -16.64 18.55 22.89
CA PRO A 32 -16.54 19.29 21.64
C PRO A 32 -15.30 18.83 20.88
N LEU A 33 -15.42 18.69 19.55
CA LEU A 33 -14.29 18.35 18.71
C LEU A 33 -13.25 19.50 18.77
N PRO A 34 -11.96 19.21 18.97
CA PRO A 34 -10.94 20.25 18.96
C PRO A 34 -10.86 20.88 17.56
N MET A 35 -11.01 22.20 17.49
CA MET A 35 -11.08 22.93 16.20
C MET A 35 -9.78 22.82 15.39
N ASP A 36 -8.64 22.64 16.06
CA ASP A 36 -7.32 22.65 15.42
C ASP A 36 -6.84 21.28 14.93
N VAL A 37 -7.65 20.22 15.07
CA VAL A 37 -7.24 18.86 14.69
C VAL A 37 -7.99 18.43 13.43
N THR A 38 -7.25 18.34 12.33
CA THR A 38 -7.76 17.69 11.12
C THR A 38 -8.04 16.21 11.43
N PRO A 39 -9.29 15.74 11.26
CA PRO A 39 -9.62 14.37 11.58
C PRO A 39 -8.81 13.40 10.70
N TYR A 40 -8.42 12.26 11.25
CA TYR A 40 -7.51 11.32 10.59
C TYR A 40 -7.94 10.92 9.17
N TRP A 41 -9.24 10.78 8.93
CA TRP A 41 -9.80 10.44 7.62
C TRP A 41 -9.77 11.58 6.59
N ARG A 42 -9.61 12.84 7.04
CA ARG A 42 -9.36 14.00 6.16
C ARG A 42 -7.86 14.26 5.97
N LYS A 43 -6.99 13.30 6.27
CA LYS A 43 -5.58 13.41 5.89
C LYS A 43 -5.42 13.04 4.41
N PRO A 44 -4.54 13.73 3.67
CA PRO A 44 -4.25 13.32 2.31
C PRO A 44 -3.72 11.89 2.29
N ARG A 45 -4.33 11.03 1.48
CA ARG A 45 -3.75 9.72 1.20
C ARG A 45 -2.51 9.92 0.36
N MET A 46 -1.39 9.39 0.84
CA MET A 46 -0.18 9.24 0.05
C MET A 46 -0.48 8.19 -1.02
N GLN A 47 -0.63 8.62 -2.27
CA GLN A 47 -0.77 7.67 -3.37
C GLN A 47 0.55 6.88 -3.50
N PRO A 48 0.48 5.54 -3.64
CA PRO A 48 1.63 4.74 -3.98
C PRO A 48 2.17 5.23 -5.33
N THR A 49 3.45 5.62 -5.39
CA THR A 49 4.08 6.16 -6.61
C THR A 49 5.20 5.23 -7.04
N ASP A 50 5.37 5.07 -8.35
CA ASP A 50 6.38 4.20 -8.93
C ASP A 50 7.79 4.57 -8.43
N PRO A 51 8.63 3.56 -8.13
CA PRO A 51 10.01 3.76 -7.67
C PRO A 51 10.87 4.55 -8.67
N THR A 52 10.52 4.53 -9.96
CA THR A 52 11.21 5.28 -11.01
C THR A 52 10.94 6.78 -10.89
N GLU A 53 9.71 7.17 -10.56
CA GLU A 53 9.33 8.58 -10.35
C GLU A 53 9.87 9.09 -9.01
N ARG A 54 10.00 8.20 -8.01
CA ARG A 54 10.52 8.56 -6.68
C ARG A 54 11.67 7.66 -6.22
N PRO A 55 12.89 7.94 -6.70
CA PRO A 55 14.08 7.16 -6.36
C PRO A 55 14.46 7.22 -4.87
N TYR A 56 14.04 8.24 -4.13
CA TYR A 56 14.37 8.39 -2.71
C TYR A 56 13.28 7.88 -1.76
N PHE A 57 12.12 7.46 -2.26
CA PHE A 57 10.98 7.06 -1.40
C PHE A 57 11.26 5.80 -0.58
N PHE A 58 12.12 4.92 -1.07
CA PHE A 58 12.49 3.68 -0.39
C PHE A 58 13.80 3.77 0.40
N TYR A 59 14.43 4.95 0.44
CA TYR A 59 15.65 5.16 1.21
C TYR A 59 15.39 4.94 2.71
N GLY A 60 16.26 4.15 3.35
CA GLY A 60 16.16 3.82 4.78
C GLY A 60 15.01 2.87 5.14
N LYS A 61 14.21 2.41 4.18
CA LYS A 61 13.16 1.40 4.43
C LYS A 61 13.76 -0.01 4.47
N ASN A 62 13.09 -0.90 5.20
CA ASN A 62 13.41 -2.33 5.17
C ASN A 62 13.24 -2.89 3.75
N PRO A 63 14.23 -3.60 3.17
CA PRO A 63 14.16 -4.14 1.81
C PRO A 63 12.96 -5.06 1.59
N VAL A 64 12.51 -5.78 2.62
CA VAL A 64 11.32 -6.63 2.55
C VAL A 64 10.06 -5.79 2.34
N SER A 65 9.90 -4.71 3.10
CA SER A 65 8.77 -3.79 2.98
C SER A 65 8.81 -3.03 1.66
N ALA A 66 9.99 -2.55 1.27
CA ALA A 66 10.19 -1.85 0.00
C ALA A 66 9.83 -2.74 -1.20
N LEU A 67 10.29 -3.99 -1.22
CA LEU A 67 9.94 -4.96 -2.27
C LEU A 67 8.43 -5.18 -2.34
N TYR A 68 7.77 -5.37 -1.20
CA TYR A 68 6.32 -5.55 -1.17
C TYR A 68 5.57 -4.33 -1.73
N GLU A 69 5.92 -3.13 -1.27
CA GLU A 69 5.32 -1.88 -1.75
C GLU A 69 5.49 -1.71 -3.26
N ILE A 70 6.70 -1.95 -3.79
CA ILE A 70 6.99 -1.87 -5.23
C ILE A 70 6.12 -2.86 -6.02
N LEU A 71 5.96 -4.09 -5.53
CA LEU A 71 5.12 -5.08 -6.20
C LEU A 71 3.65 -4.67 -6.19
N VAL A 72 3.15 -4.10 -5.10
CA VAL A 72 1.79 -3.58 -5.01
C VAL A 72 1.58 -2.43 -6.00
N ILE A 73 2.51 -1.46 -6.05
CA ILE A 73 2.46 -0.32 -6.97
C ILE A 73 2.41 -0.81 -8.42
N ARG A 74 3.29 -1.76 -8.78
CA ARG A 74 3.36 -2.35 -10.12
C ARG A 74 2.28 -3.39 -10.40
N ARG A 75 1.31 -3.57 -9.48
CA ARG A 75 0.20 -4.54 -9.56
C ARG A 75 0.67 -5.98 -9.84
N GLN A 76 1.80 -6.37 -9.27
CA GLN A 76 2.39 -7.70 -9.41
C GLN A 76 1.96 -8.63 -8.27
N ALA A 77 2.10 -9.93 -8.50
CA ALA A 77 1.85 -10.94 -7.49
C ALA A 77 2.79 -10.76 -6.27
N PRO A 78 2.31 -11.07 -5.05
CA PRO A 78 3.11 -10.91 -3.84
C PRO A 78 4.33 -11.85 -3.83
N PRO A 79 5.41 -11.46 -3.12
CA PRO A 79 6.65 -12.23 -3.04
C PRO A 79 6.43 -13.55 -2.28
N LYS A 80 6.88 -14.67 -2.85
CA LYS A 80 6.79 -16.00 -2.23
C LYS A 80 8.11 -16.39 -1.59
N PHE A 81 8.12 -16.59 -0.28
CA PHE A 81 9.31 -17.02 0.49
C PHE A 81 9.22 -18.50 0.87
N LYS A 82 10.29 -19.25 0.63
CA LYS A 82 10.48 -20.63 1.13
C LYS A 82 11.73 -20.68 2.00
N PHE A 83 11.63 -21.36 3.14
CA PHE A 83 12.70 -21.46 4.14
C PHE A 83 13.23 -22.88 4.19
N VAL A 84 14.56 -23.03 4.21
CA VAL A 84 15.25 -24.30 4.40
C VAL A 84 16.30 -24.09 5.49
N LEU A 85 16.26 -24.89 6.56
CA LEU A 85 17.28 -24.85 7.60
C LEU A 85 18.45 -25.75 7.18
N LEU A 86 19.64 -25.16 7.06
CA LEU A 86 20.88 -25.87 6.78
C LEU A 86 21.44 -26.38 8.11
N ASN A 87 21.04 -27.61 8.48
CA ASN A 87 21.37 -28.24 9.77
C ASN A 87 22.88 -28.28 10.07
N ARG A 88 23.72 -28.38 9.05
CA ARG A 88 25.18 -28.47 9.19
C ARG A 88 25.83 -27.14 9.60
N GLU A 89 25.28 -26.01 9.15
CA GLU A 89 25.91 -24.69 9.31
C GLU A 89 25.14 -23.78 10.28
N ARG A 90 24.03 -24.26 10.87
CA ARG A 90 23.07 -23.45 11.66
C ARG A 90 22.65 -22.18 10.91
N ARG A 91 22.51 -22.28 9.59
CA ARG A 91 22.08 -21.20 8.69
C ARG A 91 20.69 -21.48 8.15
N VAL A 92 19.98 -20.43 7.80
CA VAL A 92 18.69 -20.49 7.11
C VAL A 92 18.91 -20.03 5.67
N GLU A 93 18.60 -20.90 4.71
CA GLU A 93 18.45 -20.52 3.31
C GLU A 93 17.00 -20.07 3.05
N VAL A 94 16.86 -18.95 2.36
CA VAL A 94 15.60 -18.40 1.90
C VAL A 94 15.61 -18.34 0.39
N THR A 95 14.66 -19.01 -0.23
CA THR A 95 14.36 -18.86 -1.65
C THR A 95 13.19 -17.91 -1.80
N LEU A 96 13.38 -16.82 -2.55
CA LEU A 96 12.38 -15.81 -2.84
C LEU A 96 12.05 -15.85 -4.33
N LYS A 97 10.76 -15.98 -4.66
CA LYS A 97 10.24 -15.95 -6.03
C LYS A 97 9.30 -14.76 -6.23
N VAL A 98 9.55 -13.99 -7.28
CA VAL A 98 8.76 -12.82 -7.71
C VAL A 98 8.57 -12.93 -9.22
N LYS A 99 7.32 -13.17 -9.65
CA LYS A 99 6.99 -13.42 -11.07
C LYS A 99 7.90 -14.51 -11.67
N ASP A 100 8.77 -14.12 -12.60
CA ASP A 100 9.70 -15.00 -13.32
C ASP A 100 11.10 -15.01 -12.71
N LEU A 101 11.39 -14.11 -11.77
CA LEU A 101 12.66 -14.01 -11.07
C LEU A 101 12.66 -14.83 -9.79
N GLN A 102 13.80 -15.45 -9.50
CA GLN A 102 14.02 -16.18 -8.27
C GLN A 102 15.42 -15.89 -7.73
N CYS A 103 15.54 -15.64 -6.44
CA CYS A 103 16.82 -15.53 -5.76
C CYS A 103 16.87 -16.43 -4.52
N LYS A 104 18.11 -16.70 -4.09
CA LYS A 104 18.40 -17.39 -2.84
C LYS A 104 19.30 -16.52 -1.98
N ALA A 105 19.12 -16.56 -0.67
CA ALA A 105 20.01 -15.94 0.30
C ALA A 105 20.12 -16.80 1.56
N THR A 106 21.29 -16.78 2.17
CA THR A 106 21.60 -17.51 3.41
C THR A 106 21.94 -16.52 4.51
N ALA A 107 21.45 -16.77 5.73
CA ALA A 107 21.85 -16.01 6.93
C ALA A 107 21.71 -16.86 8.20
N LEU A 108 22.12 -16.33 9.35
CA LEU A 108 21.99 -17.01 10.64
C LEU A 108 20.54 -16.97 11.17
N SER A 109 19.80 -15.89 10.84
CA SER A 109 18.41 -15.71 11.26
C SER A 109 17.43 -15.69 10.08
N LYS A 110 16.20 -16.18 10.31
CA LYS A 110 15.09 -16.08 9.35
C LYS A 110 14.81 -14.63 8.92
N LYS A 111 15.01 -13.66 9.83
CA LYS A 111 14.79 -12.23 9.56
C LYS A 111 15.84 -11.68 8.58
N GLU A 112 17.11 -11.96 8.85
CA GLU A 112 18.23 -11.55 8.00
C GLU A 112 18.18 -12.24 6.64
N ALA A 113 17.89 -13.54 6.60
CA ALA A 113 17.80 -14.27 5.34
C ALA A 113 16.67 -13.71 4.43
N LYS A 114 15.53 -13.28 5.01
CA LYS A 114 14.48 -12.57 4.28
C LYS A 114 14.96 -11.22 3.74
N ALA A 115 15.64 -10.43 4.57
CA ALA A 115 16.15 -9.12 4.18
C ALA A 115 17.17 -9.24 3.03
N ASN A 116 18.14 -10.14 3.17
CA ASN A 116 19.17 -10.41 2.17
C ASN A 116 18.57 -10.94 0.85
N ALA A 117 17.55 -11.81 0.93
CA ALA A 117 16.84 -12.28 -0.26
C ALA A 117 16.10 -11.13 -0.96
N ALA A 118 15.40 -10.28 -0.20
CA ALA A 118 14.68 -9.13 -0.75
C ALA A 118 15.63 -8.10 -1.38
N GLU A 119 16.77 -7.82 -0.75
CA GLU A 119 17.80 -6.94 -1.29
C GLU A 119 18.35 -7.46 -2.63
N ARG A 120 18.70 -8.76 -2.69
CA ARG A 120 19.10 -9.41 -3.95
C ARG A 120 18.02 -9.32 -5.01
N MET A 121 16.75 -9.50 -4.65
CA MET A 121 15.64 -9.40 -5.58
C MET A 121 15.47 -7.97 -6.13
N LEU A 122 15.54 -6.97 -5.27
CA LEU A 122 15.49 -5.56 -5.67
C LEU A 122 16.65 -5.21 -6.62
N TRP A 123 17.84 -5.76 -6.36
CA TRP A 123 18.98 -5.62 -7.26
C TRP A 123 18.72 -6.21 -8.65
N MET A 124 18.21 -7.45 -8.71
CA MET A 124 17.87 -8.11 -9.98
C MET A 124 16.77 -7.39 -10.76
N MET A 125 15.82 -6.76 -10.07
CA MET A 125 14.75 -5.96 -10.68
C MET A 125 15.24 -4.58 -11.19
N GLY A 126 16.53 -4.25 -11.03
CA GLY A 126 17.12 -2.99 -11.47
C GLY A 126 16.97 -1.83 -10.47
N PHE A 127 16.45 -2.10 -9.27
CA PHE A 127 16.25 -1.07 -8.22
C PHE A 127 17.51 -0.85 -7.36
N LYS A 128 18.69 -1.01 -7.96
CA LYS A 128 20.01 -0.90 -7.32
C LYS A 128 20.21 0.43 -6.58
N LYS A 129 19.71 1.54 -7.13
CA LYS A 129 19.80 2.88 -6.52
C LYS A 129 18.99 3.01 -5.23
N LEU A 130 17.95 2.18 -5.04
CA LEU A 130 17.19 2.10 -3.77
C LEU A 130 17.99 1.39 -2.67
N MET A 131 18.94 0.50 -3.03
CA MET A 131 19.62 -0.41 -2.09
C MET A 131 21.06 -0.04 -1.78
N GLN A 132 21.79 0.60 -2.70
CA GLN A 132 23.21 0.95 -2.53
C GLN A 132 23.50 1.88 -1.34
N MET A 133 22.50 2.47 -0.70
CA MET A 133 22.69 3.53 0.28
C MET A 133 22.29 3.13 1.71
N HIS A 134 21.97 1.84 1.95
CA HIS A 134 21.87 1.28 3.32
C HIS A 134 23.27 1.03 3.93
N ASN A 135 24.33 1.03 3.11
CA ASN A 135 25.73 1.03 3.58
C ASN A 135 26.62 1.73 2.54
N PRO A 136 26.63 3.08 2.49
CA PRO A 136 27.45 3.78 1.54
C PRO A 136 28.94 3.51 1.86
N SER A 137 29.67 2.97 0.89
CA SER A 137 31.14 2.99 0.90
C SER A 137 31.67 4.39 0.58
N LEU A 138 30.95 5.44 1.00
CA LEU A 138 31.24 6.86 0.79
C LEU A 138 31.88 7.41 2.06
N ASP A 139 32.69 8.46 1.91
CA ASP A 139 33.29 9.17 3.04
C ASP A 139 32.18 9.72 3.98
N PRO A 140 32.32 9.67 5.31
CA PRO A 140 31.24 10.01 6.25
C PRO A 140 30.62 11.40 6.04
N SER A 141 31.40 12.34 5.50
CA SER A 141 30.98 13.70 5.14
C SER A 141 29.96 13.71 3.99
N GLU A 142 30.19 12.88 2.97
CA GLU A 142 29.29 12.75 1.81
C GLU A 142 28.01 12.02 2.18
N VAL A 143 28.09 11.04 3.08
CA VAL A 143 26.92 10.32 3.61
C VAL A 143 25.95 11.27 4.29
N ARG A 144 26.45 12.20 5.11
CA ARG A 144 25.61 13.18 5.82
C ARG A 144 24.93 14.15 4.85
N LEU A 145 25.67 14.70 3.89
CA LEU A 145 25.10 15.60 2.88
C LEU A 145 24.02 14.90 2.04
N PHE A 146 24.27 13.65 1.65
CA PHE A 146 23.29 12.85 0.92
C PHE A 146 22.03 12.57 1.75
N GLN A 147 22.17 12.18 3.02
CA GLN A 147 21.03 11.98 3.92
C GLN A 147 20.20 13.25 4.08
N CYS A 148 20.84 14.42 4.24
CA CYS A 148 20.17 15.71 4.26
C CYS A 148 19.40 15.99 2.97
N HIS A 149 20.00 15.67 1.81
CA HIS A 149 19.34 15.80 0.51
C HIS A 149 18.10 14.89 0.41
N VAL A 150 18.24 13.60 0.75
CA VAL A 150 17.10 12.66 0.72
C VAL A 150 15.96 13.11 1.63
N TYR A 151 16.28 13.53 2.85
CA TYR A 151 15.29 14.03 3.80
C TYR A 151 14.56 15.27 3.26
N ARG A 152 15.31 16.19 2.63
CA ARG A 152 14.74 17.37 1.98
C ARG A 152 13.76 16.98 0.87
N GLU A 153 14.15 16.09 -0.04
CA GLU A 153 13.30 15.65 -1.15
C GLU A 153 12.02 14.96 -0.66
N GLN A 154 12.14 14.08 0.35
CA GLN A 154 10.97 13.43 0.96
C GLN A 154 10.01 14.44 1.62
N ASN A 155 10.54 15.47 2.28
CA ASN A 155 9.73 16.53 2.90
C ASN A 155 9.05 17.42 1.88
N LEU A 156 9.77 17.84 0.83
CA LEU A 156 9.18 18.62 -0.26
C LEU A 156 8.00 17.87 -0.89
N TYR A 157 8.15 16.57 -1.09
CA TYR A 157 7.07 15.73 -1.60
C TYR A 157 5.87 15.69 -0.67
N ARG A 158 6.10 15.50 0.64
CA ARG A 158 5.03 15.52 1.65
C ARG A 158 4.28 16.85 1.65
N LEU A 159 5.01 17.97 1.51
CA LEU A 159 4.42 19.31 1.42
C LEU A 159 3.60 19.48 0.15
N LYS A 160 4.07 18.98 -1.00
CA LYS A 160 3.32 19.01 -2.27
C LYS A 160 1.97 18.32 -2.14
N ILE A 161 1.93 17.12 -1.57
CA ILE A 161 0.66 16.42 -1.33
C ILE A 161 -0.28 17.23 -0.43
N LEU A 162 0.25 17.83 0.64
CA LEU A 162 -0.56 18.63 1.55
C LEU A 162 -1.13 19.86 0.84
N HIS A 163 -0.34 20.49 -0.04
CA HIS A 163 -0.77 21.61 -0.86
C HIS A 163 -1.88 21.20 -1.82
N ASP A 164 -1.68 20.14 -2.61
CA ASP A 164 -2.65 19.64 -3.59
C ASP A 164 -3.97 19.23 -2.91
N PHE A 165 -3.88 18.64 -1.71
CA PHE A 165 -5.05 18.29 -0.91
C PHE A 165 -5.79 19.51 -0.35
N LYS A 166 -5.09 20.55 0.11
CA LYS A 166 -5.73 21.80 0.51
C LYS A 166 -6.40 22.48 -0.68
N ALA A 167 -5.77 22.44 -1.86
CA ALA A 167 -6.33 22.98 -3.09
C ALA A 167 -7.63 22.25 -3.49
N SER A 168 -7.66 20.91 -3.39
CA SER A 168 -8.87 20.14 -3.70
C SER A 168 -10.01 20.41 -2.72
N LEU A 169 -9.72 20.58 -1.42
CA LEU A 169 -10.72 20.98 -0.43
C LEU A 169 -11.29 22.38 -0.72
N LYS A 170 -10.44 23.32 -1.12
CA LYS A 170 -10.86 24.68 -1.48
C LYS A 170 -11.74 24.68 -2.74
N ALA A 171 -11.37 23.91 -3.76
CA ALA A 171 -12.15 23.75 -4.99
C ALA A 171 -13.53 23.14 -4.74
N ALA A 172 -13.59 22.09 -3.90
CA ALA A 172 -14.86 21.48 -3.51
C ALA A 172 -15.79 22.47 -2.76
N ALA A 173 -15.24 23.32 -1.89
CA ALA A 173 -16.02 24.32 -1.17
C ALA A 173 -16.59 25.43 -2.07
N THR A 174 -15.93 25.75 -3.19
CA THR A 174 -16.42 26.76 -4.15
C THR A 174 -17.52 26.24 -5.08
N THR A 175 -17.54 24.93 -5.40
CA THR A 175 -18.55 24.33 -6.28
C THR A 175 -19.95 24.31 -5.67
N ASP A 176 -20.05 24.23 -4.34
CA ASP A 176 -21.34 24.25 -3.64
C ASP A 176 -21.98 25.66 -3.56
N GLN A 177 -21.25 26.72 -3.90
CA GLN A 177 -21.76 28.11 -3.86
C GLN A 177 -22.23 28.64 -5.22
N SER A 178 -22.02 27.89 -6.32
CA SER A 178 -22.42 28.30 -7.68
C SER A 178 -23.61 27.52 -8.25
N ALA A 179 -24.34 26.77 -7.41
CA ALA A 179 -25.54 26.03 -7.81
C ALA A 179 -26.86 26.75 -7.45
N SER A 180 -26.83 28.08 -7.30
CA SER A 180 -28.01 28.90 -6.98
C SER A 180 -28.08 30.17 -7.84
N GLU A 181 -28.23 29.99 -9.15
CA GLU A 181 -28.87 30.89 -10.12
C GLU A 181 -29.64 29.92 -11.04
N ASP A 182 -30.84 30.11 -11.56
CA ASP A 182 -31.61 31.30 -11.87
C ASP A 182 -33.05 30.83 -12.20
N SER A 183 -33.90 31.80 -12.43
CA SER A 183 -35.35 31.85 -12.53
C SER A 183 -36.03 31.01 -13.63
N LEU A 184 -37.27 30.63 -13.31
CA LEU A 184 -38.46 30.47 -14.16
C LEU A 184 -38.31 30.70 -15.67
N GLU A 185 -38.69 29.71 -16.48
CA GLU A 185 -39.63 29.89 -17.60
C GLU A 185 -40.16 28.54 -18.14
N THR A 186 -41.49 28.37 -18.05
CA THR A 186 -42.32 27.49 -18.89
C THR A 186 -42.92 28.37 -20.00
N PRO A 187 -43.24 27.92 -21.24
CA PRO A 187 -44.30 26.92 -21.45
C PRO A 187 -44.28 26.04 -22.74
N SER A 188 -45.16 25.03 -22.70
CA SER A 188 -46.10 24.56 -23.76
C SER A 188 -45.68 23.73 -25.00
N SER A 189 -46.42 22.62 -25.14
CA SER A 189 -47.14 22.12 -26.34
C SER A 189 -46.56 21.00 -27.23
N SER A 190 -47.13 19.80 -27.05
CA SER A 190 -47.66 18.83 -28.04
C SER A 190 -46.94 18.54 -29.37
N HIS A 191 -46.50 17.28 -29.56
CA HIS A 191 -46.79 16.53 -30.80
C HIS A 191 -46.65 15.00 -30.59
N LEU A 192 -47.55 14.24 -31.22
CA LEU A 192 -47.76 12.78 -31.11
C LEU A 192 -46.98 11.99 -32.19
N GLN A 193 -46.97 10.65 -31.97
CA GLN A 193 -46.83 9.50 -32.91
C GLN A 193 -45.54 8.68 -32.75
N ASP A 194 -45.59 7.44 -32.20
CA ASP A 194 -45.93 6.13 -32.83
C ASP A 194 -44.67 5.56 -33.55
N VAL A 195 -44.23 4.28 -33.57
CA VAL A 195 -44.78 2.92 -33.33
C VAL A 195 -43.57 1.95 -33.17
N ALA A 196 -43.83 0.71 -32.70
CA ALA A 196 -43.14 -0.58 -32.99
C ALA A 196 -41.91 -0.97 -32.13
N SER A 197 -42.01 -1.95 -31.21
CA SER A 197 -42.06 -3.44 -31.37
C SER A 197 -40.68 -4.12 -31.48
N VAL A 198 -40.15 -4.70 -30.38
CA VAL A 198 -39.97 -6.17 -30.09
C VAL A 198 -38.61 -6.75 -30.60
N PRO A 199 -37.99 -7.85 -30.06
CA PRO A 199 -37.91 -8.45 -28.70
C PRO A 199 -36.46 -8.70 -28.19
N GLN A 200 -36.37 -9.23 -26.95
CA GLN A 200 -35.21 -9.94 -26.40
C GLN A 200 -35.01 -11.33 -27.03
N THR A 201 -33.74 -11.77 -27.15
CA THR A 201 -33.38 -13.19 -27.33
C THR A 201 -32.17 -13.56 -26.46
N ILE A 202 -32.38 -14.63 -25.69
CA ILE A 202 -31.47 -15.44 -24.87
C ILE A 202 -30.65 -16.37 -25.79
N MET A 203 -29.41 -16.76 -25.41
CA MET A 203 -28.74 -18.10 -25.59
C MET A 203 -27.25 -17.94 -25.18
N SER A 204 -26.70 -18.50 -24.09
CA SER A 204 -26.34 -19.89 -23.72
C SER A 204 -25.16 -20.54 -24.47
N GLY A 205 -24.20 -21.08 -23.70
CA GLY A 205 -23.17 -22.07 -24.10
C GLY A 205 -21.75 -21.50 -24.24
N GLY A 206 -20.65 -22.15 -23.84
CA GLY A 206 -20.40 -23.50 -23.34
C GLY A 206 -18.90 -23.64 -23.03
N LEU A 207 -18.53 -24.74 -22.39
CA LEU A 207 -17.21 -25.09 -21.86
C LEU A 207 -16.16 -25.31 -22.97
N ASP A 208 -14.87 -25.25 -22.62
CA ASP A 208 -13.95 -26.38 -22.83
C ASP A 208 -12.61 -26.21 -22.10
N ASN A 209 -12.36 -27.16 -21.20
CA ASN A 209 -11.08 -27.48 -20.58
C ASN A 209 -10.38 -28.51 -21.47
N THR A 210 -9.12 -28.28 -21.83
CA THR A 210 -8.25 -29.36 -22.30
C THR A 210 -6.90 -29.33 -21.60
N VAL A 211 -6.62 -30.47 -20.97
CA VAL A 211 -5.36 -30.91 -20.39
C VAL A 211 -4.40 -31.27 -21.53
N SER A 212 -3.11 -30.92 -21.41
CA SER A 212 -2.07 -31.75 -22.03
C SER A 212 -0.76 -31.68 -21.25
N SER A 213 -0.43 -32.84 -20.69
CA SER A 213 0.81 -33.27 -20.08
C SER A 213 1.89 -33.53 -21.12
N GLY A 214 3.14 -33.13 -20.83
CA GLY A 214 4.31 -33.46 -21.64
C GLY A 214 5.59 -33.48 -20.80
N SER A 215 5.95 -34.68 -20.35
CA SER A 215 7.24 -35.06 -19.75
C SER A 215 8.30 -35.28 -20.83
N VAL A 216 9.50 -34.69 -20.72
CA VAL A 216 10.72 -35.20 -21.37
C VAL A 216 11.94 -34.95 -20.46
N THR A 217 12.84 -35.91 -20.56
CA THR A 217 13.92 -36.43 -19.72
C THR A 217 15.14 -35.54 -19.49
N GLN A 218 15.75 -35.76 -18.32
CA GLN A 218 17.16 -35.48 -18.00
C GLN A 218 18.06 -36.48 -18.75
N ASP A 219 19.13 -35.97 -19.35
CA ASP A 219 20.36 -36.74 -19.54
C ASP A 219 21.52 -35.98 -18.92
N CYS A 220 22.11 -36.58 -17.90
CA CYS A 220 23.38 -36.19 -17.33
C CYS A 220 24.48 -36.86 -18.17
N ASN A 221 25.36 -36.07 -18.79
CA ASN A 221 26.61 -36.63 -19.33
C ASN A 221 27.80 -36.15 -18.49
N VAL A 222 28.58 -37.15 -18.11
CA VAL A 222 29.82 -37.10 -17.35
C VAL A 222 30.96 -36.95 -18.34
N LYS A 223 31.83 -35.95 -18.14
CA LYS A 223 33.29 -36.05 -18.31
C LYS A 223 33.96 -34.79 -17.79
#